data_AF-A0A7Y4YF60-F1
#
_entry.id   AF-A0A7Y4YF60-F1
#
_cell.length_a   1.000
_cell.length_b   1.000
_cell.length_c   1.000
_cell.angle_alpha   90.00
_cell.angle_beta   90.00
_cell.angle_gamma   90.00
#
_symmetry.space_group_name_H-M   'P 1'
#
loop_
_entity.id
_entity.type
_entity.pdbx_description
1 polymer ?
#
loop_
_entity_poly.entity_id
_entity_poly.type
_entity_poly.pdbx_seq_one_letter_code
_entity_poly.pdbx_strand_id
1 'polypeptide(L)'
;MALDWKQEITDLVWRINSSLKDNFGVKIDLQILRNMAKMPLSRQKDVFKDFDKSIQTQNFKLGFIDTDSDEYVIIVYKISDENEVKGAIKRIGYNYLDANSPKINNEN
;
A
#
# COMPACT_ATOMS: atom_id res chain seq x y z
N MET A 1 8.20 6.10 1.34
CA MET A 1 7.69 7.13 2.26
C MET A 1 6.78 6.41 3.23
N ALA A 2 6.96 6.67 4.51
CA ALA A 2 6.13 6.12 5.56
C ALA A 2 4.80 6.88 5.63
N LEU A 3 3.71 6.17 5.94
CA LEU A 3 2.42 6.74 6.32
C LEU A 3 2.17 6.41 7.79
N ASP A 4 1.85 7.42 8.59
CA ASP A 4 1.43 7.24 9.98
C ASP A 4 0.00 6.65 10.00
N TRP A 5 -0.26 5.69 10.87
CA TRP A 5 -1.58 5.06 11.04
C TRP A 5 -2.74 6.02 11.33
N LYS A 6 -2.45 7.24 11.80
CA LYS A 6 -3.42 8.32 12.04
C LYS A 6 -3.74 9.14 10.78
N GLN A 7 -2.98 9.00 9.71
CA GLN A 7 -3.25 9.71 8.46
C GLN A 7 -4.55 9.26 7.81
N GLU A 8 -5.10 10.13 6.98
CA GLU A 8 -6.38 9.88 6.33
C GLU A 8 -6.20 8.92 5.14
N ILE A 9 -7.28 8.22 4.77
CA ILE A 9 -7.30 7.36 3.58
C ILE A 9 -6.97 8.16 2.29
N THR A 10 -7.25 9.46 2.27
CA THR A 10 -6.85 10.38 1.19
C THR A 10 -5.34 10.45 0.99
N ASP A 11 -4.55 10.40 2.07
CA ASP A 11 -3.08 10.41 2.00
C ASP A 11 -2.56 9.13 1.34
N LEU A 12 -3.13 7.97 1.71
CA LEU A 12 -2.84 6.68 1.08
C LEU A 12 -3.15 6.70 -0.42
N VAL A 13 -4.31 7.23 -0.79
CA VAL A 13 -4.73 7.34 -2.20
C VAL A 13 -3.80 8.22 -2.98
N TRP A 14 -3.49 9.40 -2.45
CA TRP A 14 -2.57 10.32 -3.10
C TRP A 14 -1.21 9.64 -3.30
N ARG A 15 -0.73 8.88 -2.31
CA ARG A 15 0.53 8.14 -2.38
C ARG A 15 0.52 7.06 -3.48
N ILE A 16 -0.53 6.25 -3.54
CA ILE A 16 -0.66 5.18 -4.54
C ILE A 16 -0.77 5.80 -5.94
N ASN A 17 -1.65 6.77 -6.13
CA ASN A 17 -1.85 7.42 -7.42
C ASN A 17 -0.62 8.16 -7.92
N SER A 18 0.10 8.87 -7.04
CA SER A 18 1.36 9.53 -7.42
C SER A 18 2.40 8.49 -7.80
N SER A 19 2.51 7.38 -7.06
CA SER A 19 3.45 6.30 -7.41
C SER A 19 3.12 5.65 -8.76
N LEU A 20 1.84 5.45 -9.06
CA LEU A 20 1.40 4.89 -10.34
C LEU A 20 1.63 5.85 -11.51
N LYS A 21 1.31 7.13 -11.30
CA LYS A 21 1.47 8.16 -12.32
C LYS A 21 2.94 8.44 -12.61
N ASP A 22 3.74 8.67 -11.56
CA ASP A 22 5.11 9.17 -11.71
C ASP A 22 6.08 8.07 -12.18
N ASN A 23 5.86 6.82 -11.78
CA ASN A 23 6.73 5.71 -12.16
C ASN A 23 6.25 4.91 -13.38
N PHE A 24 4.93 4.88 -13.64
CA PHE A 24 4.36 4.02 -14.68
C PHE A 24 3.47 4.77 -15.69
N GLY A 25 3.21 6.06 -15.48
CA GLY A 25 2.31 6.84 -16.35
C GLY A 25 0.85 6.42 -16.26
N VAL A 26 0.46 5.66 -15.22
CA VAL A 26 -0.88 5.08 -15.07
C VAL A 26 -1.71 5.90 -14.07
N LYS A 27 -2.98 6.11 -14.41
CA LYS A 27 -3.97 6.72 -13.51
C LYS A 27 -5.11 5.74 -13.25
N ILE A 28 -5.35 5.44 -11.99
CA ILE A 28 -6.41 4.52 -11.56
C ILE A 28 -7.50 5.30 -10.83
N ASP A 29 -8.75 5.08 -11.20
CA ASP A 29 -9.88 5.59 -10.44
C ASP A 29 -10.15 4.67 -9.25
N LEU A 30 -9.63 5.04 -8.08
CA LEU A 30 -9.81 4.30 -6.83
C LEU A 30 -11.19 4.66 -6.23
N GLN A 31 -12.27 4.10 -6.79
CA GLN A 31 -13.65 4.41 -6.41
C GLN A 31 -14.00 4.11 -4.94
N ILE A 32 -13.18 3.30 -4.26
CA ILE A 32 -13.22 3.03 -2.80
C ILE A 32 -13.26 4.31 -1.95
N LEU A 33 -12.81 5.44 -2.50
CA LEU A 33 -12.73 6.74 -1.86
C LEU A 33 -14.04 7.37 -1.41
N ARG A 34 -15.16 7.14 -2.10
CA ARG A 34 -16.33 8.05 -1.99
C ARG A 34 -16.90 8.16 -0.57
N ASN A 35 -16.79 7.10 0.22
CA ASN A 35 -17.41 7.05 1.54
C ASN A 35 -16.40 7.11 2.71
N MET A 36 -15.09 7.01 2.43
CA MET A 36 -14.07 6.71 3.45
C MET A 36 -12.92 7.72 3.50
N ALA A 37 -12.90 8.69 2.58
CA ALA A 37 -11.79 9.64 2.39
C ALA A 37 -11.26 10.31 3.67
N LYS A 38 -12.13 10.68 4.61
CA LYS A 38 -11.77 11.41 5.85
C LYS A 38 -11.51 10.52 7.06
N MET A 39 -11.54 9.20 6.90
CA MET A 39 -11.29 8.29 8.00
C MET A 39 -9.77 8.09 8.17
N PRO A 40 -9.26 8.07 9.41
CA PRO A 40 -7.91 7.58 9.68
C PRO A 40 -7.74 6.14 9.18
N LEU A 41 -6.54 5.79 8.69
CA LEU A 41 -6.21 4.45 8.22
C LEU A 41 -6.54 3.38 9.28
N SER A 42 -6.21 3.66 10.54
CA SER A 42 -6.47 2.78 11.68
C SER A 42 -7.94 2.47 11.96
N ARG A 43 -8.88 3.30 11.48
CA ARG A 43 -10.31 3.08 11.68
C ARG A 43 -10.94 2.19 10.62
N GLN A 44 -10.20 1.84 9.57
CA GLN A 44 -10.73 1.03 8.50
C GLN A 44 -10.03 -0.32 8.43
N LYS A 45 -10.80 -1.35 8.77
CA LYS A 45 -10.38 -2.73 8.59
C LYS A 45 -10.18 -3.04 7.11
N ASP A 46 -9.13 -3.80 6.81
CA ASP A 46 -8.82 -4.33 5.48
C ASP A 46 -8.62 -3.26 4.37
N VAL A 47 -8.40 -1.99 4.75
CA VAL A 47 -8.23 -0.87 3.81
C VAL A 47 -7.17 -1.18 2.74
N PHE A 48 -6.02 -1.71 3.17
CA PHE A 48 -4.92 -2.05 2.27
C PHE A 48 -5.26 -3.20 1.33
N LYS A 49 -6.03 -4.21 1.77
CA LYS A 49 -6.50 -5.31 0.90
C LYS A 49 -7.41 -4.78 -0.20
N ASP A 50 -8.29 -3.87 0.15
CA ASP A 50 -9.26 -3.30 -0.78
C ASP A 50 -8.57 -2.42 -1.83
N PHE A 51 -7.56 -1.66 -1.44
CA PHE A 51 -6.70 -0.94 -2.38
C PHE A 51 -5.88 -1.87 -3.27
N ASP A 52 -5.25 -2.88 -2.70
CA ASP A 52 -4.44 -3.85 -3.45
C ASP A 52 -5.27 -4.55 -4.53
N LYS A 53 -6.46 -5.05 -4.18
CA LYS A 53 -7.40 -5.64 -5.14
C LYS A 53 -7.77 -4.68 -6.27
N SER A 54 -7.96 -3.40 -5.95
CA SER A 54 -8.35 -2.39 -6.94
C SER A 54 -7.26 -2.18 -8.00
N ILE A 55 -5.99 -2.18 -7.60
CA ILE A 55 -4.87 -1.95 -8.51
C ILE A 55 -4.38 -3.23 -9.22
N GLN A 56 -4.65 -4.41 -8.66
CA GLN A 56 -4.34 -5.70 -9.28
C GLN A 56 -5.01 -5.88 -10.65
N THR A 57 -6.19 -5.30 -10.86
CA THR A 57 -6.86 -5.28 -12.18
C THR A 57 -6.03 -4.63 -13.28
N GLN A 58 -5.03 -3.83 -12.90
CA GLN A 58 -4.10 -3.15 -13.81
C GLN A 58 -2.68 -3.70 -13.72
N ASN A 59 -2.51 -4.92 -13.21
CA ASN A 59 -1.22 -5.62 -13.09
C ASN A 59 -0.24 -4.97 -12.09
N PHE A 60 -0.75 -4.25 -11.09
CA PHE A 60 0.03 -3.67 -9.99
C PHE A 60 -0.30 -4.33 -8.65
N LYS A 61 0.59 -4.16 -7.68
CA LYS A 61 0.47 -4.71 -6.33
C LYS A 61 1.02 -3.75 -5.29
N LEU A 62 0.42 -3.77 -4.10
CA LEU A 62 0.94 -3.15 -2.90
C LEU A 62 1.84 -4.12 -2.16
N GLY A 63 3.03 -3.63 -1.83
CA GLY A 63 3.96 -4.25 -0.90
C GLY A 63 4.27 -3.32 0.26
N PHE A 64 4.70 -3.91 1.36
CA PHE A 64 5.05 -3.18 2.57
C PHE A 64 6.41 -3.65 3.06
N ILE A 65 7.19 -2.71 3.59
CA ILE A 65 8.43 -3.02 4.31
C ILE A 65 8.08 -3.15 5.79
N ASP A 66 8.37 -4.31 6.37
CA ASP A 66 8.26 -4.54 7.81
C ASP A 66 9.39 -3.79 8.51
N THR A 67 9.07 -2.63 9.06
CA THR A 67 10.03 -1.81 9.82
C THR A 67 9.93 -2.03 11.32
N ASP A 68 9.04 -2.93 11.78
CA ASP A 68 8.67 -3.11 13.19
C ASP A 68 8.30 -1.78 13.90
N SER A 69 7.71 -0.85 13.15
CA SER A 69 7.23 0.47 13.60
C SER A 69 5.74 0.62 13.32
N ASP A 70 5.08 1.56 14.01
CA ASP A 70 3.66 1.91 13.83
C ASP A 70 3.37 2.70 12.53
N GLU A 71 4.29 2.64 11.55
CA GLU A 71 4.20 3.35 10.28
C GLU A 71 4.18 2.35 9.11
N TYR A 72 3.41 2.68 8.08
CA TYR A 72 3.34 1.89 6.86
C TYR A 72 4.33 2.39 5.82
N VAL A 73 5.36 1.59 5.53
CA VAL A 73 6.27 1.85 4.40
C VAL A 73 5.78 1.13 3.16
N ILE A 74 5.08 1.87 2.29
CA ILE A 74 4.36 1.33 1.13
C ILE A 74 5.18 1.39 -0.15
N ILE A 75 5.12 0.31 -0.91
CA ILE A 75 5.70 0.14 -2.25
C ILE A 75 4.58 -0.22 -3.23
N VAL A 76 4.60 0.38 -4.41
CA VAL A 76 3.74 0.02 -5.54
C VAL A 76 4.63 -0.51 -6.66
N TYR A 77 4.33 -1.69 -7.18
CA TYR A 77 5.14 -2.33 -8.21
C TYR A 77 4.27 -3.22 -9.12
N LYS A 78 4.80 -3.64 -10.27
CA LYS A 78 4.09 -4.57 -11.17
C LYS A 78 4.10 -5.97 -10.57
N ILE A 79 3.01 -6.72 -10.72
CA ILE A 79 2.93 -8.10 -10.19
C ILE A 79 4.08 -8.98 -10.70
N SER A 80 4.52 -8.77 -11.96
CA SER A 80 5.67 -9.47 -12.56
C SER A 80 6.98 -9.31 -11.78
N ASP A 81 7.13 -8.21 -11.04
CA ASP A 81 8.40 -7.80 -10.42
C ASP A 81 8.46 -8.23 -8.94
N GLU A 82 7.47 -9.01 -8.47
CA GLU A 82 7.31 -9.36 -7.05
C GLU A 82 8.55 -10.01 -6.42
N ASN A 83 9.17 -10.96 -7.13
CA ASN A 83 10.36 -11.63 -6.61
C ASN A 83 11.56 -10.68 -6.51
N GLU A 84 11.70 -9.76 -7.47
CA GLU A 84 12.78 -8.77 -7.47
C GLU A 84 12.61 -7.77 -6.31
N VAL A 85 11.38 -7.28 -6.10
CA VAL A 85 11.05 -6.37 -5.00
C VAL A 85 11.30 -7.04 -3.65
N LYS A 86 10.82 -8.27 -3.45
CA LYS A 86 11.10 -9.06 -2.23
C LYS A 86 12.61 -9.23 -2.00
N GLY A 87 13.37 -9.52 -3.04
CA GLY A 87 14.82 -9.63 -2.98
C GLY A 87 15.52 -8.30 -2.66
N ALA A 88 15.04 -7.19 -3.21
CA ALA A 88 15.57 -5.86 -2.91
C ALA A 88 15.34 -5.47 -1.45
N ILE A 89 14.13 -5.67 -0.92
CA ILE A 89 13.78 -5.39 0.48
C ILE A 89 14.63 -6.22 1.44
N LYS A 90 14.79 -7.52 1.15
CA LYS A 90 15.66 -8.39 1.95
C LYS A 90 17.11 -7.93 1.96
N ARG A 91 17.64 -7.44 0.82
CA ARG A 91 19.03 -6.96 0.71
C ARG A 91 19.30 -5.69 1.53
N ILE A 92 18.28 -4.87 1.77
CA ILE A 92 18.39 -3.70 2.65
C ILE A 92 18.09 -4.04 4.12
N GLY A 93 17.93 -5.32 4.47
CA GLY A 93 17.82 -5.79 5.85
C GLY A 93 16.42 -5.86 6.42
N TYR A 94 15.37 -5.71 5.60
CA TYR A 94 13.98 -5.73 6.06
C TYR A 94 13.20 -6.93 5.49
N ASN A 95 12.02 -7.20 6.06
CA ASN A 95 11.09 -8.20 5.55
C ASN A 95 10.02 -7.56 4.66
N TYR A 96 9.55 -8.33 3.67
CA TYR A 96 8.41 -7.95 2.85
C TYR A 96 7.10 -8.45 3.48
N LEU A 97 6.08 -7.59 3.48
CA LEU A 97 4.69 -7.97 3.79
C LEU A 97 3.81 -7.63 2.60
N ASP A 98 2.77 -8.44 2.37
CA ASP A 98 1.71 -8.10 1.43
C ASP A 98 0.49 -7.51 2.15
N ALA A 99 -0.46 -7.01 1.36
CA ALA A 99 -1.70 -6.44 1.87
C ALA A 99 -2.56 -7.45 2.65
N ASN A 100 -2.33 -8.77 2.56
CA ASN A 100 -3.05 -9.77 3.35
C ASN A 100 -2.40 -10.07 4.70
N SER A 101 -1.20 -9.55 4.96
CA SER A 101 -0.48 -9.75 6.20
C SER A 101 -1.29 -9.32 7.42
N PRO A 102 -1.37 -10.15 8.48
CA PRO A 102 -2.00 -9.76 9.74
C PRO A 102 -1.39 -8.49 10.34
N LYS A 103 -0.06 -8.29 10.20
CA LYS A 103 0.62 -7.07 10.69
C LYS A 103 0.09 -5.79 10.03
N ILE A 104 -0.38 -5.88 8.78
CA ILE A 104 -0.89 -4.71 8.03
C ILE A 104 -2.38 -4.46 8.30
N ASN A 105 -3.14 -5.47 8.73
CA ASN A 105 -4.61 -5.38 8.84
C ASN A 105 -5.17 -5.50 10.26
N ASN A 106 -4.34 -5.82 11.26
CA ASN A 106 -4.76 -6.06 12.65
C ASN A 106 -4.25 -5.03 13.66
N GLU A 107 -3.70 -3.90 13.20
CA GLU A 107 -3.41 -2.78 14.10
C GLU A 107 -4.74 -2.11 14.50
N ASN A 108 -5.33 -2.59 15.60
CA ASN A 108 -6.50 -2.02 16.27
C ASN A 108 -6.06 -1.05 17.36
#